data_AF-A0A401ZQI4-F1
#
_entry.id   AF-A0A401ZQI4-F1
#
_cell.length_a   1.000
_cell.length_b   1.000
_cell.length_c   1.000
_cell.angle_alpha   90.00
_cell.angle_beta   90.00
_cell.angle_gamma   90.00
#
_symmetry.space_group_name_H-M   'P 1'
#
loop_
_entity.id
_entity.type
_entity.pdbx_description
1 polymer ?
#
loop_
_entity_poly.entity_id
_entity_poly.type
_entity_poly.pdbx_seq_one_letter_code
_entity_poly.pdbx_strand_id
1 'polypeptide(L)'
;MQHTNTERPRPWWALPVRNLPISYAFYTELLGFGTTATPLPDHLVEVTDFGGDPLLLIGRQASDVTEYLNNPHTIMKPGNTLGFFCQDLDAQFAEWSKLGLTEIEENTAPLGDRALLIRDPDGNTLRFTTPRQWAPEEIVALYAQGPARLQQALADISEQELDKKRSEGEWTIRQLVHHIVDGDDLWMHAVKAALARSGSQYRHDWYTPDNTCAETLDYAGRTIEPALLLFQANHEHILQLVQHLPDALSRFLLFAGPDQEPHPFTVQQILYRRRARKPRPFMAGMNRRSLFAAWGAWVGTLDHPMPDRYQAPSE
;
A
#
# COMPACT_ATOMS: atom_id res chain seq x y z
N MET A 1 -14.54 -20.09 -32.29
CA MET A 1 -14.44 -18.67 -31.90
C MET A 1 -15.12 -18.52 -30.56
N GLN A 2 -14.35 -18.63 -29.48
CA GLN A 2 -14.83 -18.29 -28.15
C GLN A 2 -14.70 -16.77 -28.03
N HIS A 3 -15.84 -16.06 -27.99
CA HIS A 3 -15.86 -14.68 -27.55
C HIS A 3 -15.57 -14.71 -26.05
N THR A 4 -14.32 -14.44 -25.66
CA THR A 4 -14.01 -14.02 -24.30
C THR A 4 -14.67 -12.66 -24.12
N ASN A 5 -15.90 -12.66 -23.60
CA ASN A 5 -16.51 -11.45 -23.06
C ASN A 5 -15.68 -11.11 -21.82
N THR A 6 -14.62 -10.33 -21.98
CA THR A 6 -13.91 -9.73 -20.86
C THR A 6 -14.89 -8.77 -20.21
N GLU A 7 -15.65 -9.26 -19.23
CA GLU A 7 -16.43 -8.42 -18.34
C GLU A 7 -15.48 -7.34 -17.79
N ARG A 8 -15.83 -6.07 -17.99
CA ARG A 8 -15.05 -4.98 -17.41
C ARG A 8 -15.03 -5.12 -15.88
N PRO A 9 -13.91 -4.80 -15.23
CA PRO A 9 -13.82 -4.88 -13.78
C PRO A 9 -14.87 -3.96 -13.16
N ARG A 10 -15.65 -4.48 -12.22
CA ARG A 10 -16.61 -3.67 -11.45
C ARG A 10 -15.85 -2.77 -10.45
N PRO A 11 -16.44 -1.63 -10.04
CA PRO A 11 -15.88 -0.80 -8.99
C PRO A 11 -15.63 -1.57 -7.69
N TRP A 12 -14.43 -1.39 -7.13
CA TRP A 12 -14.09 -1.83 -5.78
C TRP A 12 -14.57 -0.82 -4.72
N TRP A 13 -14.74 0.44 -5.13
CA TRP A 13 -15.15 1.55 -4.28
C TRP A 13 -16.44 2.18 -4.76
N ALA A 14 -17.26 2.54 -3.78
CA ALA A 14 -18.49 3.26 -4.00
C ALA A 14 -18.57 4.46 -3.06
N LEU A 15 -18.92 5.63 -3.58
CA LEU A 15 -18.94 6.89 -2.89
C LEU A 15 -20.36 7.46 -2.84
N PRO A 16 -21.01 7.49 -1.66
CA PRO A 16 -22.27 8.19 -1.49
C PRO A 16 -22.10 9.69 -1.70
N VAL A 17 -22.94 10.28 -2.56
CA VAL A 17 -22.91 11.72 -2.89
C VAL A 17 -24.27 12.37 -2.69
N ARG A 18 -24.27 13.63 -2.25
CA ARG A 18 -25.52 14.38 -1.99
C ARG A 18 -26.22 14.78 -3.29
N ASN A 19 -25.46 15.12 -4.33
CA ASN A 19 -25.97 15.57 -5.61
C ASN A 19 -25.15 14.93 -6.74
N LEU A 20 -25.78 13.98 -7.44
CA LEU A 20 -25.12 13.15 -8.44
C LEU A 20 -24.64 13.96 -9.66
N PRO A 21 -25.46 14.83 -10.29
CA PRO A 21 -24.97 15.71 -11.37
C PRO A 21 -23.80 16.60 -10.97
N ILE A 22 -23.85 17.24 -9.79
CA ILE A 22 -22.77 18.13 -9.33
C ILE A 22 -21.48 17.34 -9.11
N SER A 23 -21.59 16.16 -8.48
CA SER A 23 -20.42 15.32 -8.21
C SER A 23 -19.85 14.77 -9.51
N TYR A 24 -20.70 14.29 -10.42
CA TYR A 24 -20.27 13.79 -11.72
C TYR A 24 -19.50 14.84 -12.53
N ALA A 25 -20.04 16.07 -12.63
CA ALA A 25 -19.36 17.18 -13.29
C ALA A 25 -18.04 17.53 -12.60
N PHE A 26 -18.00 17.52 -11.26
CA PHE A 26 -16.75 17.74 -10.52
C PHE A 26 -15.68 16.69 -10.86
N TYR A 27 -16.01 15.39 -10.81
CA TYR A 27 -15.04 14.34 -11.12
C TYR A 27 -14.61 14.35 -12.59
N THR A 28 -15.52 14.61 -13.54
CA THR A 28 -15.23 14.49 -14.97
C THR A 28 -14.70 15.78 -15.59
N GLU A 29 -15.37 16.92 -15.34
CA GLU A 29 -15.05 18.21 -15.97
C GLU A 29 -13.96 18.98 -15.22
N LEU A 30 -13.94 18.91 -13.88
CA LEU A 30 -12.91 19.60 -13.09
C LEU A 30 -11.69 18.72 -12.82
N LEU A 31 -11.88 17.48 -12.36
CA LEU A 31 -10.75 16.60 -12.07
C LEU A 31 -10.18 15.91 -13.31
N GLY A 32 -10.96 15.78 -14.39
CA GLY A 32 -10.54 15.09 -15.61
C GLY A 32 -10.66 13.57 -15.55
N PHE A 33 -11.50 13.02 -14.66
CA PHE A 33 -11.77 11.58 -14.62
C PHE A 33 -12.49 11.15 -15.89
N GLY A 34 -12.20 9.93 -16.32
CA GLY A 34 -12.87 9.32 -17.45
C GLY A 34 -14.33 8.99 -17.14
N THR A 35 -15.10 8.77 -18.20
CA THR A 35 -16.50 8.36 -18.15
C THR A 35 -16.63 6.94 -18.69
N THR A 36 -17.61 6.20 -18.19
CA THR A 36 -17.92 4.87 -18.72
C THR A 36 -19.27 4.89 -19.43
N ALA A 37 -19.38 4.07 -20.47
CA ALA A 37 -20.63 3.87 -21.20
C ALA A 37 -21.54 2.83 -20.50
N THR A 38 -21.27 2.52 -19.24
CA THR A 38 -21.99 1.48 -18.48
C THR A 38 -23.42 1.97 -18.24
N PRO A 39 -24.45 1.27 -18.75
CA PRO A 39 -25.83 1.64 -18.46
C PRO A 39 -26.12 1.34 -16.99
N LEU A 40 -26.29 2.40 -16.21
CA LEU A 40 -26.61 2.34 -14.79
C LEU A 40 -27.98 2.99 -14.53
N PRO A 41 -28.67 2.61 -13.44
CA PRO A 41 -29.85 3.34 -12.98
C PRO A 41 -29.57 4.84 -12.80
N ASP A 42 -30.56 5.70 -13.01
CA ASP A 42 -30.44 7.17 -12.98
C ASP A 42 -29.86 7.76 -11.66
N HIS A 43 -29.84 6.96 -10.59
CA HIS A 43 -29.30 7.34 -9.29
C HIS A 43 -27.86 6.85 -9.06
N LEU A 44 -27.22 6.24 -10.06
CA LEU A 44 -25.84 5.76 -10.05
C LEU A 44 -25.09 6.33 -11.26
N VAL A 45 -23.82 6.66 -11.07
CA VAL A 45 -22.93 6.96 -12.19
C VAL A 45 -21.54 6.44 -11.88
N GLU A 46 -20.83 5.99 -12.90
CA GLU A 46 -19.46 5.48 -12.80
C GLU A 46 -18.50 6.45 -13.49
N VAL A 47 -17.39 6.73 -12.79
CA VAL A 47 -16.26 7.50 -13.30
C VAL A 47 -15.01 6.65 -13.16
N THR A 48 -13.99 6.91 -13.99
CA THR A 48 -12.70 6.21 -13.89
C THR A 48 -11.60 7.18 -13.53
N ASP A 49 -10.73 6.79 -12.59
CA ASP A 49 -9.57 7.59 -12.25
C ASP A 49 -8.52 7.62 -13.39
N PHE A 50 -7.37 8.24 -13.14
CA PHE A 50 -6.28 8.34 -14.12
C PHE A 50 -5.62 7.00 -14.47
N GLY A 51 -5.82 5.97 -13.66
CA GLY A 51 -5.39 4.59 -13.93
C GLY A 51 -6.41 3.77 -14.71
N GLY A 52 -7.63 4.30 -14.91
CA GLY A 52 -8.75 3.58 -15.49
C GLY A 52 -9.54 2.74 -14.47
N ASP A 53 -9.25 2.89 -13.18
CA ASP A 53 -9.94 2.16 -12.12
C ASP A 53 -11.33 2.78 -11.88
N PRO A 54 -12.42 1.99 -11.90
CA PRO A 54 -13.77 2.51 -11.77
C PRO A 54 -14.14 2.84 -10.32
N LEU A 55 -14.81 3.98 -10.16
CA LEU A 55 -15.40 4.50 -8.92
C LEU A 55 -16.90 4.71 -9.14
N LEU A 56 -17.73 4.06 -8.32
CA LEU A 56 -19.19 4.23 -8.37
C LEU A 56 -19.62 5.42 -7.50
N LEU A 57 -20.30 6.41 -8.07
CA LEU A 57 -20.96 7.48 -7.33
C LEU A 57 -22.42 7.08 -7.06
N ILE A 58 -22.83 7.13 -5.79
CA ILE A 58 -24.14 6.67 -5.34
C ILE A 58 -25.00 7.87 -4.93
N GLY A 59 -26.06 8.13 -5.71
CA GLY A 59 -27.07 9.14 -5.36
C GLY A 59 -27.93 8.73 -4.17
N ARG A 60 -28.53 9.70 -3.47
CA ARG A 60 -29.29 9.51 -2.22
C ARG A 60 -30.47 8.53 -2.30
N GLN A 61 -30.94 8.20 -3.50
CA GLN A 61 -32.09 7.32 -3.73
C GLN A 61 -31.70 5.83 -3.83
N ALA A 62 -30.40 5.52 -3.92
CA ALA A 62 -29.93 4.15 -3.97
C ALA A 62 -30.06 3.47 -2.59
N SER A 63 -30.51 2.22 -2.57
CA SER A 63 -30.64 1.42 -1.35
C SER A 63 -29.62 0.27 -1.28
N ASP A 64 -29.55 -0.55 -2.33
CA ASP A 64 -28.57 -1.61 -2.48
C ASP A 64 -27.84 -1.45 -3.81
N VAL A 65 -26.51 -1.41 -3.75
CA VAL A 65 -25.63 -1.24 -4.91
C VAL A 65 -24.66 -2.41 -5.07
N THR A 66 -24.81 -3.46 -4.26
CA THR A 66 -23.87 -4.58 -4.17
C THR A 66 -23.69 -5.29 -5.50
N GLU A 67 -24.75 -5.39 -6.31
CA GLU A 67 -24.69 -6.02 -7.64
C GLU A 67 -23.78 -5.28 -8.63
N TYR A 68 -23.52 -3.98 -8.41
CA TYR A 68 -22.67 -3.15 -9.25
C TYR A 68 -21.21 -3.10 -8.77
N LEU A 69 -20.88 -3.79 -7.67
CA LEU A 69 -19.56 -3.76 -7.05
C LEU A 69 -18.86 -5.11 -7.15
N ASN A 70 -17.53 -5.09 -7.00
CA ASN A 70 -16.72 -6.31 -6.84
C ASN A 70 -16.89 -6.94 -5.44
N ASN A 71 -16.38 -8.15 -5.26
CA ASN A 71 -16.29 -8.80 -3.95
C ASN A 71 -14.83 -9.16 -3.64
N PRO A 72 -14.22 -8.61 -2.58
CA PRO A 72 -14.77 -7.61 -1.65
C PRO A 72 -14.98 -6.22 -2.26
N HIS A 73 -15.74 -5.34 -1.60
CA HIS A 73 -15.86 -3.91 -1.95
C HIS A 73 -15.90 -3.02 -0.71
N THR A 74 -15.78 -1.71 -0.91
CA THR A 74 -15.93 -0.71 0.16
C THR A 74 -16.89 0.40 -0.25
N ILE A 75 -17.95 0.58 0.54
CA ILE A 75 -18.80 1.77 0.48
C ILE A 75 -18.22 2.81 1.44
N MET A 76 -17.86 3.98 0.91
CA MET A 76 -17.18 5.02 1.65
C MET A 76 -18.10 5.75 2.62
N LYS A 77 -17.56 6.12 3.78
CA LYS A 77 -18.24 6.97 4.75
C LYS A 77 -17.88 8.44 4.46
N PRO A 78 -18.81 9.39 4.69
CA PRO A 78 -18.52 10.82 4.52
C PRO A 78 -17.32 11.28 5.35
N GLY A 79 -16.51 12.18 4.77
CA GLY A 79 -15.32 12.74 5.42
C GLY A 79 -14.08 11.83 5.34
N ASN A 80 -14.13 10.77 4.53
CA ASN A 80 -12.98 9.91 4.27
C ASN A 80 -11.96 10.57 3.33
N THR A 81 -10.75 10.04 3.33
CA THR A 81 -9.71 10.39 2.36
C THR A 81 -9.59 9.32 1.29
N LEU A 82 -9.73 9.71 0.02
CA LEU A 82 -9.57 8.85 -1.14
C LEU A 82 -8.17 9.06 -1.72
N GLY A 83 -7.44 7.98 -1.99
CA GLY A 83 -6.10 8.05 -2.57
C GLY A 83 -6.13 7.74 -4.06
N PHE A 84 -5.57 8.63 -4.87
CA PHE A 84 -5.43 8.46 -6.31
C PHE A 84 -3.98 8.62 -6.75
N PHE A 85 -3.63 7.93 -7.84
CA PHE A 85 -2.33 8.10 -8.46
C PHE A 85 -2.41 9.00 -9.68
N CYS A 86 -1.51 9.97 -9.76
CA CYS A 86 -1.32 10.82 -10.92
C CYS A 86 0.08 10.55 -11.48
N GLN A 87 0.28 10.64 -12.79
CA GLN A 87 1.62 10.47 -13.38
C GLN A 87 2.51 11.67 -13.06
N ASP A 88 1.95 12.88 -13.18
CA ASP A 88 2.67 14.14 -12.99
C ASP A 88 1.78 15.13 -12.23
N LEU A 89 2.08 15.33 -10.94
CA LEU A 89 1.33 16.25 -10.09
C LEU A 89 1.45 17.71 -10.54
N ASP A 90 2.59 18.12 -11.12
CA ASP A 90 2.79 19.52 -11.50
C ASP A 90 2.01 19.86 -12.78
N ALA A 91 2.02 18.96 -13.76
CA ALA A 91 1.18 19.08 -14.94
C ALA A 91 -0.31 19.07 -14.56
N GLN A 92 -0.70 18.17 -13.65
CA GLN A 92 -2.09 18.06 -13.20
C GLN A 92 -2.55 19.30 -12.41
N PHE A 93 -1.70 19.83 -11.52
CA PHE A 93 -1.96 21.07 -10.80
C PHE A 93 -2.18 22.24 -11.76
N ALA A 94 -1.32 22.37 -12.78
CA ALA A 94 -1.43 23.40 -13.79
C ALA A 94 -2.75 23.28 -14.58
N GLU A 95 -3.18 22.05 -14.90
CA GLU A 95 -4.43 21.82 -15.61
C GLU A 95 -5.65 22.13 -14.76
N TRP A 96 -5.70 21.65 -13.52
CA TRP A 96 -6.77 21.98 -12.57
C TRP A 96 -6.87 23.48 -12.31
N SER A 97 -5.75 24.18 -12.24
CA SER A 97 -5.72 25.64 -12.09
C SER A 97 -6.37 26.34 -13.29
N LYS A 98 -6.17 25.85 -14.53
CA LYS A 98 -6.83 26.40 -15.73
C LYS A 98 -8.33 26.12 -15.74
N LEU A 99 -8.74 24.95 -15.25
CA LEU A 99 -10.15 24.55 -15.15
C LEU A 99 -10.89 25.24 -13.99
N GLY A 100 -10.20 26.09 -13.23
CA GLY A 100 -10.78 26.91 -12.17
C GLY A 100 -10.88 26.22 -10.81
N LEU A 101 -10.15 25.11 -10.61
CA LEU A 101 -10.04 24.48 -9.30
C LEU A 101 -9.06 25.27 -8.42
N THR A 102 -9.60 26.05 -7.48
CA THR A 102 -8.81 27.01 -6.67
C THR A 102 -8.41 26.48 -5.30
N GLU A 103 -9.08 25.44 -4.79
CA GLU A 103 -8.85 24.88 -3.46
C GLU A 103 -7.98 23.61 -3.53
N ILE A 104 -6.72 23.79 -3.92
CA ILE A 104 -5.72 22.70 -3.98
C ILE A 104 -4.68 22.94 -2.90
N GLU A 105 -4.60 22.03 -1.93
CA GLU A 105 -3.59 22.06 -0.86
C GLU A 105 -2.41 21.14 -1.22
N GLU A 106 -1.19 21.66 -1.12
CA GLU A 106 0.02 20.85 -1.25
C GLU A 106 0.43 20.26 0.10
N ASN A 107 0.71 18.95 0.11
CA ASN A 107 1.21 18.26 1.27
C ASN A 107 2.44 17.42 0.89
N THR A 108 3.52 17.54 1.65
CA THR A 108 4.68 16.68 1.51
C THR A 108 4.73 15.67 2.65
N ALA A 109 4.59 14.39 2.32
CA ALA A 109 4.70 13.32 3.31
C ALA A 109 6.11 13.30 3.93
N PRO A 110 6.30 12.72 5.13
CA PRO A 110 7.61 12.68 5.80
C PRO A 110 8.75 11.99 5.05
N LEU A 111 8.46 11.25 3.98
CA LEU A 111 9.45 10.62 3.09
C LEU A 111 9.73 11.46 1.83
N GLY A 112 9.19 12.67 1.74
CA GLY A 112 9.34 13.57 0.59
C GLY A 112 8.26 13.38 -0.49
N ASP A 113 7.32 12.46 -0.31
CA ASP A 113 6.28 12.21 -1.31
C ASP A 113 5.29 13.38 -1.32
N ARG A 114 5.33 14.19 -2.38
CA ARG A 114 4.35 15.25 -2.62
C ARG A 114 2.98 14.66 -2.90
N ALA A 115 1.96 15.36 -2.43
CA ALA A 115 0.57 15.08 -2.67
C ALA A 115 -0.21 16.37 -2.86
N LEU A 116 -1.22 16.31 -3.73
CA LEU A 116 -2.22 17.36 -3.87
C LEU A 116 -3.49 16.89 -3.17
N LEU A 117 -4.06 17.74 -2.32
CA LEU A 117 -5.28 17.51 -1.57
C LEU A 117 -6.37 18.43 -2.11
N ILE A 118 -7.50 17.84 -2.50
CA ILE A 118 -8.66 18.55 -3.02
C ILE A 118 -9.87 18.10 -2.21
N ARG A 119 -10.80 19.02 -1.93
CA ARG A 119 -12.11 18.66 -1.35
C ARG A 119 -13.12 18.41 -2.46
N ASP A 120 -13.83 17.29 -2.37
CA ASP A 120 -14.98 17.05 -3.24
C ASP A 120 -16.23 17.81 -2.73
N PRO A 121 -17.31 17.90 -3.54
CA PRO A 121 -18.55 18.58 -3.16
C PRO A 121 -19.22 18.05 -1.89
N ASP A 122 -18.91 16.82 -1.48
CA ASP A 122 -19.45 16.14 -0.31
C ASP A 122 -18.57 16.28 0.94
N GLY A 123 -17.40 16.93 0.80
CA GLY A 123 -16.46 17.22 1.87
C GLY A 123 -15.42 16.12 2.12
N ASN A 124 -15.31 15.14 1.23
CA ASN A 124 -14.24 14.13 1.26
C ASN A 124 -12.93 14.75 0.78
N THR A 125 -11.81 14.21 1.28
CA THR A 125 -10.47 14.65 0.84
C THR A 125 -9.98 13.70 -0.24
N LEU A 126 -9.74 14.22 -1.44
CA LEU A 126 -9.09 13.49 -2.52
C LEU A 126 -7.58 13.77 -2.47
N ARG A 127 -6.78 12.73 -2.28
CA ARG A 127 -5.32 12.80 -2.17
C ARG A 127 -4.69 12.20 -3.41
N PHE A 128 -4.09 13.05 -4.23
CA PHE A 128 -3.37 12.65 -5.43
C PHE A 128 -1.88 12.56 -5.15
N THR A 129 -1.24 11.48 -5.60
CA THR A 129 0.21 11.30 -5.48
C THR A 129 0.84 10.83 -6.78
N THR A 130 2.07 11.27 -7.05
CA THR A 130 2.92 10.61 -8.04
C THR A 130 3.63 9.42 -7.41
N PRO A 131 3.53 8.24 -8.02
CA PRO A 131 4.27 7.05 -7.62
C PRO A 131 5.74 7.30 -7.81
N ARG A 132 6.43 7.61 -6.70
CA ARG A 132 7.85 7.91 -6.71
C ARG A 132 8.62 6.72 -7.26
N GLN A 133 9.43 6.99 -8.27
CA GLN A 133 10.52 6.11 -8.65
C GLN A 133 11.67 6.38 -7.68
N TRP A 134 11.99 5.39 -6.86
CA TRP A 134 13.10 5.49 -5.91
C TRP A 134 14.37 5.07 -6.61
N ALA A 135 15.43 5.88 -6.49
CA ALA A 135 16.74 5.46 -6.97
C ALA A 135 17.21 4.23 -6.17
N PRO A 136 17.96 3.30 -6.77
CA PRO A 136 18.45 2.11 -6.09
C PRO A 136 19.17 2.42 -4.77
N GLU A 137 19.97 3.49 -4.74
CA GLU A 137 20.71 3.95 -3.56
C GLU A 137 19.77 4.44 -2.44
N GLU A 138 18.65 5.09 -2.79
CA GLU A 138 17.65 5.52 -1.82
C GLU A 138 16.92 4.33 -1.20
N ILE A 139 16.63 3.29 -1.99
CA ILE A 139 16.01 2.05 -1.51
C ILE A 139 16.93 1.37 -0.50
N VAL A 140 18.21 1.22 -0.84
CA VAL A 140 19.22 0.63 0.04
C VAL A 140 19.38 1.46 1.33
N ALA A 141 19.42 2.79 1.22
CA ALA A 141 19.52 3.68 2.38
C ALA A 141 18.29 3.61 3.30
N LEU A 142 17.08 3.44 2.74
CA LEU A 142 15.86 3.27 3.53
C LEU A 142 15.76 1.89 4.17
N TYR A 143 16.20 0.84 3.47
CA TYR A 143 16.30 -0.50 4.02
C TYR A 143 17.27 -0.53 5.21
N ALA A 144 18.41 0.15 5.11
CA ALA A 144 19.39 0.25 6.20
C ALA A 144 18.87 0.90 7.48
N GLN A 145 17.84 1.75 7.37
CA GLN A 145 17.24 2.42 8.53
C GLN A 145 16.23 1.55 9.29
N GLY A 146 15.89 0.36 8.78
CA GLY A 146 14.89 -0.55 9.34
C GLY A 146 15.03 -0.79 10.84
N PRO A 147 16.15 -1.39 11.28
CA PRO A 147 16.36 -1.75 12.68
C PRO A 147 16.32 -0.55 13.62
N ALA A 148 17.03 0.53 13.28
CA ALA A 148 17.05 1.75 14.10
C ALA A 148 15.65 2.37 14.25
N ARG A 149 14.83 2.36 13.19
CA ARG A 149 13.45 2.87 13.25
C ARG A 149 12.54 1.98 14.09
N LEU A 150 12.69 0.66 14.02
CA LEU A 150 11.93 -0.25 14.88
C LEU A 150 12.32 -0.07 16.34
N GLN A 151 13.61 -0.02 16.66
CA GLN A 151 14.10 0.27 18.00
C GLN A 151 13.60 1.62 18.53
N GLN A 152 13.67 2.67 17.70
CA GLN A 152 13.16 3.99 18.08
C GLN A 152 11.65 3.97 18.37
N ALA A 153 10.87 3.20 17.61
CA ALA A 153 9.44 3.06 17.86
C ALA A 153 9.12 2.36 19.20
N LEU A 154 10.03 1.51 19.67
CA LEU A 154 9.89 0.72 20.89
C LEU A 154 10.57 1.34 22.13
N ALA A 155 11.37 2.40 21.96
CA ALA A 155 12.28 2.92 23.00
C ALA A 155 11.60 3.29 24.33
N ASP A 156 10.35 3.75 24.28
CA ASP A 156 9.58 4.17 25.46
C ASP A 156 8.46 3.18 25.85
N ILE A 157 8.49 1.96 25.31
CA ILE A 157 7.48 0.93 25.58
C ILE A 157 7.98 0.01 26.69
N SER A 158 7.25 -0.03 27.80
CA SER A 158 7.55 -1.00 28.87
C SER A 158 7.08 -2.41 28.53
N GLU A 159 7.62 -3.43 29.21
CA GLU A 159 7.29 -4.84 28.98
C GLU A 159 5.77 -5.13 29.04
N GLN A 160 5.06 -4.50 29.98
CA GLN A 160 3.60 -4.64 30.12
C GLN A 160 2.83 -3.98 28.97
N GLU A 161 3.42 -2.96 28.34
CA GLU A 161 2.79 -2.26 27.23
C GLU A 161 2.94 -3.00 25.91
N LEU A 162 3.91 -3.91 25.79
CA LEU A 162 4.04 -4.79 24.64
C LEU A 162 2.79 -5.67 24.44
N ASP A 163 2.03 -5.93 25.51
CA ASP A 163 0.83 -6.76 25.46
C ASP A 163 -0.45 -5.97 25.16
N LYS A 164 -0.34 -4.67 24.89
CA LYS A 164 -1.48 -3.82 24.48
C LYS A 164 -1.86 -4.06 23.02
N LYS A 165 -3.17 -4.05 22.77
CA LYS A 165 -3.80 -4.12 21.43
C LYS A 165 -4.42 -2.79 21.06
N ARG A 166 -4.57 -2.51 19.76
CA ARG A 166 -5.31 -1.33 19.27
C ARG A 166 -6.81 -1.46 19.50
N SER A 167 -7.32 -2.65 19.21
CA SER A 167 -8.72 -3.03 19.24
C SER A 167 -8.84 -4.54 19.42
N GLU A 168 -10.04 -4.98 19.76
CA GLU A 168 -10.34 -6.40 19.90
C GLU A 168 -10.10 -7.14 18.58
N GLY A 169 -9.56 -8.36 18.67
CA GLY A 169 -9.17 -9.17 17.51
C GLY A 169 -7.83 -8.80 16.86
N GLU A 170 -7.24 -7.62 17.14
CA GLU A 170 -5.92 -7.28 16.63
C GLU A 170 -4.79 -7.89 17.49
N TRP A 171 -3.59 -7.96 16.91
CA TRP A 171 -2.38 -8.41 17.59
C TRP A 171 -1.85 -7.40 18.62
N THR A 172 -1.15 -7.90 19.65
CA THR A 172 -0.41 -7.07 20.60
C THR A 172 0.88 -6.55 19.98
N ILE A 173 1.45 -5.45 20.50
CA ILE A 173 2.75 -4.90 20.05
C ILE A 173 3.86 -5.97 20.07
N ARG A 174 3.85 -6.91 21.02
CA ARG A 174 4.77 -8.05 21.05
C ARG A 174 4.61 -8.94 19.82
N GLN A 175 3.38 -9.32 19.52
CA GLN A 175 3.07 -10.14 18.35
C GLN A 175 3.41 -9.42 17.04
N LEU A 176 3.21 -8.11 17.02
CA LEU A 176 3.58 -7.22 15.93
C LEU A 176 5.10 -7.28 15.65
N VAL A 177 5.93 -7.17 16.69
CA VAL A 177 7.39 -7.21 16.55
C VAL A 177 7.84 -8.56 15.98
N HIS A 178 7.38 -9.67 16.56
CA HIS A 178 7.74 -11.00 16.05
C HIS A 178 7.29 -11.21 14.60
N HIS A 179 6.09 -10.76 14.25
CA HIS A 179 5.60 -10.84 12.87
C HIS A 179 6.52 -10.07 11.90
N ILE A 180 6.92 -8.84 12.23
CA ILE A 180 7.86 -8.09 11.38
C ILE A 180 9.15 -8.86 11.17
N VAL A 181 9.75 -9.38 12.25
CA VAL A 181 11.08 -9.99 12.21
C VAL A 181 11.05 -11.31 11.46
N ASP A 182 10.08 -12.19 11.72
CA ASP A 182 9.98 -13.47 11.02
C ASP A 182 9.66 -13.25 9.52
N GLY A 183 8.85 -12.24 9.21
CA GLY A 183 8.58 -11.83 7.85
C GLY A 183 9.80 -11.23 7.15
N ASP A 184 10.68 -10.56 7.87
CA ASP A 184 11.95 -10.10 7.31
C ASP A 184 12.90 -11.27 7.05
N ASP A 185 13.07 -12.16 8.03
CA ASP A 185 13.96 -13.34 7.94
C ASP A 185 13.61 -14.25 6.76
N LEU A 186 12.32 -14.53 6.56
CA LEU A 186 11.81 -15.25 5.40
C LEU A 186 12.29 -14.61 4.09
N TRP A 187 12.13 -13.30 3.95
CA TRP A 187 12.47 -12.60 2.72
C TRP A 187 13.97 -12.39 2.55
N MET A 188 14.75 -12.37 3.63
CA MET A 188 16.22 -12.38 3.54
C MET A 188 16.76 -13.71 3.03
N HIS A 189 16.08 -14.83 3.31
CA HIS A 189 16.33 -16.08 2.59
C HIS A 189 16.04 -15.97 1.10
N ALA A 190 14.95 -15.30 0.71
CA ALA A 190 14.61 -15.03 -0.68
C ALA A 190 15.69 -14.19 -1.37
N VAL A 191 16.15 -13.10 -0.74
CA VAL A 191 17.26 -12.28 -1.27
C VAL A 191 18.51 -13.11 -1.48
N LYS A 192 18.93 -13.91 -0.49
CA LYS A 192 20.10 -14.80 -0.62
C LYS A 192 19.93 -15.78 -1.78
N ALA A 193 18.73 -16.33 -1.99
CA ALA A 193 18.43 -17.21 -3.12
C ALA A 193 18.56 -16.49 -4.48
N ALA A 194 17.97 -15.29 -4.62
CA ALA A 194 18.09 -14.48 -5.83
C ALA A 194 19.55 -14.09 -6.12
N LEU A 195 20.31 -13.73 -5.08
CA LEU A 195 21.72 -13.39 -5.21
C LEU A 195 22.56 -14.61 -5.64
N ALA A 196 22.35 -15.78 -5.04
CA ALA A 196 23.12 -16.98 -5.34
C ALA A 196 22.73 -17.61 -6.69
N ARG A 197 21.44 -17.57 -7.04
CA ARG A 197 20.89 -18.21 -8.24
C ARG A 197 19.74 -17.38 -8.82
N SER A 198 20.07 -16.28 -9.49
CA SER A 198 19.08 -15.43 -10.15
C SER A 198 18.20 -16.24 -11.11
N GLY A 199 16.89 -15.98 -11.09
CA GLY A 199 15.88 -16.70 -11.86
C GLY A 199 15.39 -18.00 -11.20
N SER A 200 15.87 -18.37 -10.01
CA SER A 200 15.34 -19.54 -9.29
C SER A 200 13.89 -19.33 -8.86
N GLN A 201 13.09 -20.40 -8.90
CA GLN A 201 11.77 -20.40 -8.27
C GLN A 201 11.91 -20.29 -6.75
N TYR A 202 11.06 -19.47 -6.14
CA TYR A 202 10.99 -19.31 -4.70
C TYR A 202 9.52 -19.31 -4.26
N ARG A 203 9.19 -20.19 -3.32
CA ARG A 203 7.84 -20.33 -2.75
C ARG A 203 7.96 -20.61 -1.26
N HIS A 204 7.04 -20.04 -0.49
CA HIS A 204 6.79 -20.43 0.90
C HIS A 204 5.28 -20.64 1.07
N ASP A 205 4.90 -21.69 1.79
CA ASP A 205 3.49 -22.07 2.03
C ASP A 205 3.12 -22.05 3.53
N TRP A 206 4.07 -21.73 4.39
CA TRP A 206 3.91 -21.80 5.84
C TRP A 206 3.78 -20.43 6.53
N TYR A 207 4.23 -19.34 5.87
CA TYR A 207 4.20 -18.01 6.44
C TYR A 207 3.06 -17.19 5.83
N THR A 208 2.00 -17.02 6.62
CA THR A 208 0.77 -16.33 6.27
C THR A 208 0.58 -15.09 7.14
N PRO A 209 -0.09 -14.03 6.64
CA PRO A 209 -0.38 -12.83 7.43
C PRO A 209 -1.51 -13.02 8.44
N ASP A 210 -2.02 -14.24 8.62
CA ASP A 210 -3.05 -14.58 9.59
C ASP A 210 -2.46 -14.91 10.97
N ASN A 211 -3.34 -15.22 11.93
CA ASN A 211 -2.94 -15.53 13.29
C ASN A 211 -2.16 -16.86 13.41
N THR A 212 -2.09 -17.70 12.37
CA THR A 212 -1.57 -19.06 12.48
C THR A 212 -0.10 -19.07 12.90
N CYS A 213 0.76 -18.24 12.29
CA CYS A 213 2.15 -18.13 12.71
C CYS A 213 2.26 -17.54 14.13
N ALA A 214 1.47 -16.52 14.43
CA ALA A 214 1.52 -15.84 15.73
C ALA A 214 1.13 -16.75 16.90
N GLU A 215 0.17 -17.65 16.68
CA GLU A 215 -0.27 -18.64 17.66
C GLU A 215 0.72 -19.82 17.74
N THR A 216 1.12 -20.38 16.60
CA THR A 216 1.95 -21.61 16.56
C THR A 216 3.39 -21.35 17.04
N LEU A 217 3.94 -20.17 16.77
CA LEU A 217 5.28 -19.76 17.20
C LEU A 217 5.28 -18.99 18.53
N ASP A 218 4.14 -18.98 19.23
CA ASP A 218 3.90 -18.31 20.51
C ASP A 218 4.48 -16.88 20.54
N TYR A 219 4.01 -16.03 19.63
CA TYR A 219 4.47 -14.64 19.58
C TYR A 219 4.09 -13.86 20.86
N ALA A 220 3.01 -14.27 21.55
CA ALA A 220 2.54 -13.59 22.75
C ALA A 220 3.37 -13.95 24.00
N GLY A 221 3.92 -15.17 24.09
CA GLY A 221 4.64 -15.64 25.27
C GLY A 221 6.15 -15.36 25.28
N ARG A 222 6.72 -14.78 24.21
CA ARG A 222 8.17 -14.61 24.05
C ARG A 222 8.65 -13.17 24.15
N THR A 223 9.83 -13.01 24.75
CA THR A 223 10.55 -11.73 24.80
C THR A 223 10.92 -11.27 23.39
N ILE A 224 11.02 -9.95 23.16
CA ILE A 224 11.21 -9.38 21.80
C ILE A 224 12.69 -9.16 21.45
N GLU A 225 13.57 -9.15 22.45
CA GLU A 225 14.98 -8.79 22.31
C GLU A 225 15.72 -9.71 21.32
N PRO A 226 15.56 -11.04 21.33
CA PRO A 226 16.17 -11.90 20.33
C PRO A 226 15.69 -11.59 18.90
N ALA A 227 14.41 -11.24 18.74
CA ALA A 227 13.85 -10.88 17.44
C ALA A 227 14.46 -9.57 16.93
N LEU A 228 14.61 -8.56 17.80
CA LEU A 228 15.25 -7.29 17.42
C LEU A 228 16.72 -7.48 17.03
N LEU A 229 17.45 -8.38 17.70
CA LEU A 229 18.82 -8.72 17.32
C LEU A 229 18.91 -9.44 15.98
N LEU A 230 18.00 -10.39 15.72
CA LEU A 230 17.90 -11.07 14.43
C LEU A 230 17.62 -10.07 13.30
N PHE A 231 16.70 -9.15 13.52
CA PHE A 231 16.34 -8.10 12.56
C PHE A 231 17.53 -7.20 12.22
N GLN A 232 18.28 -6.76 13.22
CA GLN A 232 19.52 -6.00 13.02
C GLN A 232 20.53 -6.80 12.17
N ALA A 233 20.81 -8.04 12.57
CA ALA A 233 21.79 -8.89 11.89
C ALA A 233 21.40 -9.19 10.43
N ASN A 234 20.12 -9.44 10.18
CA ASN A 234 19.58 -9.68 8.84
C ASN A 234 19.81 -8.48 7.93
N HIS A 235 19.47 -7.28 8.39
CA HIS A 235 19.69 -6.05 7.63
C HIS A 235 21.17 -5.80 7.35
N GLU A 236 22.05 -5.91 8.35
CA GLU A 236 23.49 -5.73 8.18
C GLU A 236 24.08 -6.73 7.17
N HIS A 237 23.72 -8.00 7.30
CA HIS A 237 24.21 -9.05 6.43
C HIS A 237 23.80 -8.83 4.96
N ILE A 238 22.55 -8.43 4.74
CA ILE A 238 22.01 -8.24 3.39
C ILE A 238 22.57 -6.97 2.76
N LEU A 239 22.74 -5.89 3.53
CA LEU A 239 23.44 -4.69 3.07
C LEU A 239 24.86 -5.01 2.61
N GLN A 240 25.62 -5.79 3.39
CA GLN A 240 26.96 -6.22 3.01
C GLN A 240 26.95 -6.97 1.67
N LEU A 241 26.00 -7.89 1.47
CA LEU A 241 25.89 -8.65 0.23
C LEU A 241 25.55 -7.76 -0.97
N VAL A 242 24.55 -6.87 -0.85
CA VAL A 242 24.12 -6.03 -1.98
C VAL A 242 25.11 -4.93 -2.34
N GLN A 243 25.92 -4.48 -1.38
CA GLN A 243 27.00 -3.52 -1.63
C GLN A 243 28.24 -4.18 -2.25
N HIS A 244 28.47 -5.47 -1.97
CA HIS A 244 29.66 -6.17 -2.43
C HIS A 244 29.48 -6.83 -3.80
N LEU A 245 28.30 -7.37 -4.09
CA LEU A 245 28.06 -8.12 -5.31
C LEU A 245 27.67 -7.18 -6.48
N PRO A 246 28.26 -7.36 -7.67
CA PRO A 246 27.82 -6.64 -8.86
C PRO A 246 26.40 -7.04 -9.23
N ASP A 247 25.64 -6.05 -9.71
CA ASP A 247 24.26 -6.20 -10.20
C ASP A 247 23.30 -6.82 -9.16
N ALA A 248 23.65 -6.73 -7.86
CA ALA A 248 22.89 -7.39 -6.80
C ALA A 248 21.40 -7.03 -6.81
N LEU A 249 21.09 -5.76 -7.09
CA LEU A 249 19.74 -5.22 -7.06
C LEU A 249 18.87 -5.69 -8.24
N SER A 250 19.47 -6.02 -9.39
CA SER A 250 18.75 -6.49 -10.58
C SER A 250 18.58 -8.01 -10.62
N ARG A 251 19.32 -8.77 -9.80
CA ARG A 251 19.07 -10.20 -9.59
C ARG A 251 17.67 -10.42 -9.05
N PHE A 252 17.07 -11.55 -9.39
CA PHE A 252 15.67 -11.83 -9.10
C PHE A 252 15.41 -13.29 -8.82
N LEU A 253 14.22 -13.55 -8.29
CA LEU A 253 13.63 -14.88 -8.17
C LEU A 253 12.28 -14.89 -8.89
N LEU A 254 11.81 -16.08 -9.26
CA LEU A 254 10.44 -16.25 -9.75
C LEU A 254 9.57 -16.57 -8.54
N PHE A 255 8.79 -15.60 -8.09
CA PHE A 255 7.88 -15.75 -6.95
C PHE A 255 6.50 -16.15 -7.42
N ALA A 256 5.91 -17.16 -6.78
CA ALA A 256 4.53 -17.57 -7.01
C ALA A 256 3.80 -17.63 -5.67
N GLY A 257 2.77 -16.78 -5.52
CA GLY A 257 1.79 -16.91 -4.44
C GLY A 257 0.89 -18.13 -4.65
N PRO A 258 0.03 -18.46 -3.68
CA PRO A 258 -1.04 -19.42 -3.90
C PRO A 258 -1.87 -19.00 -5.11
N ASP A 259 -1.99 -19.89 -6.09
CA ASP A 259 -2.78 -19.70 -7.32
C ASP A 259 -2.33 -18.56 -8.26
N GLN A 260 -1.07 -18.11 -8.15
CA GLN A 260 -0.48 -17.10 -9.05
C GLN A 260 0.60 -17.70 -9.94
N GLU A 261 0.64 -17.26 -11.20
CA GLU A 261 1.76 -17.58 -12.10
C GLU A 261 3.07 -17.00 -11.55
N PRO A 262 4.19 -17.74 -11.64
CA PRO A 262 5.48 -17.24 -11.20
C PRO A 262 5.88 -15.97 -11.94
N HIS A 263 6.21 -14.91 -11.21
CA HIS A 263 6.65 -13.64 -11.78
C HIS A 263 8.02 -13.23 -11.23
N PRO A 264 8.86 -12.53 -12.02
CA PRO A 264 10.12 -11.99 -11.53
C PRO A 264 9.92 -11.02 -10.38
N PHE A 265 10.66 -11.24 -9.30
CA PHE A 265 10.72 -10.36 -8.16
C PHE A 265 12.18 -10.09 -7.79
N THR A 266 12.63 -8.88 -8.10
CA THR A 266 14.04 -8.46 -7.99
C THR A 266 14.43 -8.19 -6.54
N VAL A 267 15.74 -8.27 -6.24
CA VAL A 267 16.29 -7.87 -4.94
C VAL A 267 15.92 -6.42 -4.62
N GLN A 268 15.99 -5.51 -5.60
CA GLN A 268 15.54 -4.12 -5.42
C GLN A 268 14.09 -4.05 -4.94
N GLN A 269 13.18 -4.80 -5.57
CA GLN A 269 11.77 -4.81 -5.18
C GLN A 269 11.55 -5.44 -3.80
N ILE A 270 12.30 -6.50 -3.45
CA ILE A 270 12.25 -7.10 -2.11
C ILE A 270 12.71 -6.08 -1.06
N LEU A 271 13.88 -5.46 -1.24
CA LEU A 271 14.38 -4.44 -0.30
C LEU A 271 13.46 -3.22 -0.23
N TYR A 272 12.87 -2.82 -1.36
CA TYR A 272 11.85 -1.78 -1.38
C TYR A 272 10.64 -2.17 -0.53
N ARG A 273 10.12 -3.40 -0.62
CA ARG A 273 8.99 -3.82 0.22
C ARG A 273 9.38 -3.97 1.70
N ARG A 274 10.63 -4.33 1.99
CA ARG A 274 11.19 -4.47 3.34
C ARG A 274 11.75 -3.17 3.92
N ARG A 275 11.70 -2.08 3.17
CA ARG A 275 12.12 -0.76 3.67
C ARG A 275 11.22 -0.35 4.82
N ALA A 276 11.80 0.35 5.80
CA ALA A 276 10.97 1.01 6.80
C ALA A 276 10.10 2.09 6.15
N ARG A 277 8.79 1.89 6.14
CA ARG A 277 7.85 2.98 5.85
C ARG A 277 7.57 3.76 7.14
N LYS A 278 7.50 5.08 7.06
CA LYS A 278 7.00 5.89 8.18
C LYS A 278 5.50 5.69 8.34
N PRO A 279 4.96 5.83 9.56
CA PRO A 279 3.53 5.92 9.80
C PRO A 279 2.78 6.78 8.79
N ARG A 280 1.59 6.35 8.34
CA ARG A 280 0.67 7.29 7.68
C ARG A 280 0.34 8.41 8.68
N PRO A 281 0.48 9.70 8.31
CA PRO A 281 0.03 10.78 9.18
C PRO A 281 -1.49 10.85 9.10
N PHE A 282 -2.17 10.12 9.99
CA PHE A 282 -3.56 10.40 10.30
C PHE A 282 -3.61 11.20 11.60
N MET A 283 -3.89 12.50 11.42
CA MET A 283 -4.22 13.52 12.42
C MET A 283 -3.08 14.00 13.35
N ALA A 284 -2.76 15.28 13.19
CA ALA A 284 -2.08 16.09 14.19
C ALA A 284 -2.98 16.19 15.45
N GLY A 285 -2.45 15.75 16.60
CA GLY A 285 -3.15 15.86 17.89
C GLY A 285 -2.84 14.71 18.86
N MET A 286 -1.68 14.79 19.52
CA MET A 286 -1.29 14.14 20.78
C MET A 286 -1.31 12.59 20.93
N ASN A 287 -0.08 12.07 21.11
CA ASN A 287 0.45 11.04 22.03
C ASN A 287 -0.17 9.62 22.10
N ARG A 288 0.70 8.61 22.25
CA ARG A 288 0.45 7.14 22.30
C ARG A 288 -0.13 6.46 21.03
N ARG A 289 -0.44 7.20 19.97
CA ARG A 289 -0.98 6.68 18.68
C ARG A 289 0.05 6.47 17.55
N SER A 290 1.33 6.77 17.77
CA SER A 290 2.38 6.69 16.74
C SER A 290 2.71 5.27 16.26
N LEU A 291 2.50 4.26 17.11
CA LEU A 291 2.82 2.86 16.84
C LEU A 291 1.90 2.22 15.80
N PHE A 292 0.58 2.39 15.94
CA PHE A 292 -0.38 1.80 15.00
C PHE A 292 -0.41 2.49 13.63
N ALA A 293 0.01 3.76 13.58
CA ALA A 293 0.21 4.46 12.32
C ALA A 293 1.47 3.93 11.60
N ALA A 294 2.59 3.70 12.32
CA ALA A 294 3.81 3.02 11.80
C ALA A 294 3.47 1.64 11.26
N TRP A 295 2.60 0.94 11.97
CA TRP A 295 2.19 -0.42 11.70
C TRP A 295 1.52 -0.62 10.33
N GLY A 296 0.55 0.22 9.97
CA GLY A 296 -0.09 0.18 8.63
C GLY A 296 0.83 0.53 7.46
N ALA A 297 2.08 0.94 7.76
CA ALA A 297 3.12 1.21 6.79
C ALA A 297 4.06 -0.01 6.57
N TRP A 298 4.21 -0.88 7.58
CA TRP A 298 5.00 -2.12 7.47
C TRP A 298 4.18 -3.33 6.97
N VAL A 299 2.90 -3.41 7.34
CA VAL A 299 2.01 -4.55 7.03
C VAL A 299 1.27 -4.37 5.70
N GLY A 300 1.60 -3.36 4.89
CA GLY A 300 1.01 -3.18 3.55
C GLY A 300 1.27 -4.40 2.69
N THR A 301 0.27 -5.27 2.64
CA THR A 301 0.29 -6.66 2.22
C THR A 301 0.80 -6.84 0.80
N LEU A 302 1.45 -7.98 0.62
CA LEU A 302 1.86 -8.58 -0.66
C LEU A 302 0.66 -8.91 -1.58
N ASP A 303 -0.57 -8.60 -1.17
CA ASP A 303 -1.83 -8.96 -1.84
C ASP A 303 -2.37 -7.88 -2.79
N HIS A 304 -1.72 -6.73 -2.91
CA HIS A 304 -2.00 -5.81 -4.00
C HIS A 304 -1.05 -6.08 -5.17
N PRO A 305 -1.56 -6.34 -6.40
CA PRO A 305 -0.71 -6.39 -7.57
C PRO A 305 0.10 -5.09 -7.64
N MET A 306 1.37 -5.19 -8.02
CA MET A 306 2.10 -4.01 -8.46
C MET A 306 1.25 -3.33 -9.54
N PRO A 307 0.98 -2.01 -9.49
CA PRO A 307 0.47 -1.34 -10.66
C PRO A 307 1.45 -1.62 -11.81
N ASP A 308 0.94 -1.99 -12.99
CA ASP A 308 1.69 -2.58 -14.12
C ASP A 308 3.02 -1.87 -14.45
N ARG A 309 3.13 -0.58 -14.15
CA ARG A 309 4.35 0.23 -14.30
C ARG A 309 5.57 -0.17 -13.46
N TYR A 310 5.47 -1.15 -12.56
CA TYR A 310 6.64 -1.73 -11.86
C TYR A 310 7.00 -3.13 -12.38
N GLN A 311 6.30 -3.64 -13.39
CA GLN A 311 6.75 -4.79 -14.16
C GLN A 311 7.93 -4.33 -15.04
N ALA A 312 8.97 -5.15 -15.12
CA ALA A 312 10.05 -4.89 -16.07
C ALA A 312 9.44 -4.81 -17.49
N PRO A 313 9.95 -3.93 -18.37
CA PRO A 313 9.51 -3.92 -19.77
C PRO A 313 9.68 -5.32 -20.34
N SER A 314 8.62 -5.89 -20.89
CA SER A 314 8.71 -7.10 -21.70
C SER A 314 9.57 -6.79 -22.92
N GLU A 315 10.73 -7.44 -23.03
CA GLU A 315 11.46 -7.58 -24.30
C GLU A 315 10.66 -8.41 -25.30
#